data_AF-A0A317HRF4-F1
#
_entry.id   AF-A0A317HRF4-F1
#
_cell.length_a   1.000
_cell.length_b   1.000
_cell.length_c   1.000
_cell.angle_alpha   90.00
_cell.angle_beta   90.00
_cell.angle_gamma   90.00
#
_symmetry.space_group_name_H-M   'P 1'
#
loop_
_entity.id
_entity.type
_entity.pdbx_description
1 polymer ?
#
loop_
_entity_poly.entity_id
_entity_poly.type
_entity_poly.pdbx_seq_one_letter_code
_entity_poly.pdbx_strand_id
1 'polypeptide(L)'
;GSGEKLHVIERFTRVDADTIRYEFTADDPTTWTRPWSGEISMRTMQGPLYEYACTEGNYGLANILRGARVEDAKAEAAAKANPQ
;
A
#
# COMPACT_ATOMS: atom_id res chain seq x y z
N GLY A 1 -13.33 -1.45 -5.13
CA GLY A 1 -13.84 -2.69 -5.72
C GLY A 1 -15.14 -3.03 -5.03
N SER A 2 -16.25 -3.00 -5.75
CA SER A 2 -17.58 -3.43 -5.31
C SER A 2 -18.51 -3.42 -6.53
N GLY A 3 -18.11 -4.14 -7.59
CA GLY A 3 -18.95 -4.27 -8.78
C GLY A 3 -20.24 -5.01 -8.41
N GLU A 4 -21.38 -4.60 -8.97
CA GLU A 4 -22.70 -5.20 -8.67
C GLU A 4 -22.73 -6.71 -8.91
N LYS A 5 -21.93 -7.19 -9.86
CA LYS A 5 -21.83 -8.60 -10.26
C LYS A 5 -20.67 -9.35 -9.62
N LEU A 6 -19.91 -8.69 -8.74
CA LEU A 6 -18.80 -9.32 -8.03
C LEU A 6 -19.35 -10.25 -6.95
N HIS A 7 -19.18 -11.55 -7.13
CA HIS A 7 -19.35 -12.55 -6.10
C HIS A 7 -17.98 -13.04 -5.63
N VAL A 8 -17.71 -12.96 -4.32
CA VAL A 8 -16.47 -13.46 -3.73
C VAL A 8 -16.79 -14.63 -2.82
N ILE A 9 -16.10 -15.74 -3.04
CA ILE A 9 -16.15 -16.92 -2.17
C ILE A 9 -14.86 -16.95 -1.38
N GLU A 10 -14.99 -16.91 -0.05
CA GLU A 10 -13.85 -16.88 0.88
C GLU A 10 -13.79 -18.16 1.71
N ARG A 11 -12.59 -18.70 1.90
CA ARG A 11 -12.32 -19.87 2.73
C ARG A 11 -11.17 -19.57 3.69
N PHE A 12 -11.46 -19.70 4.98
CA PHE A 12 -10.48 -19.57 6.05
C PHE A 12 -10.19 -20.95 6.64
N THR A 13 -8.96 -21.42 6.47
CA THR A 13 -8.52 -22.71 7.01
C THR A 13 -7.43 -22.47 8.04
N ARG A 14 -7.66 -22.81 9.30
CA ARG A 14 -6.58 -22.85 10.29
C ARG A 14 -5.68 -24.04 9.98
N VAL A 15 -4.44 -23.78 9.57
CA VAL A 15 -3.49 -24.83 9.16
C VAL A 15 -2.56 -25.24 10.30
N ASP A 16 -2.37 -24.35 11.28
CA ASP A 16 -1.64 -24.62 12.53
C ASP A 16 -2.08 -23.65 13.65
N ALA A 17 -1.32 -23.60 14.76
CA ALA A 17 -1.64 -22.77 15.91
C ALA A 17 -1.63 -21.27 15.59
N ASP A 18 -0.82 -20.81 14.64
CA ASP A 18 -0.53 -19.41 14.41
C ASP A 18 -0.82 -18.95 12.97
N THR A 19 -1.31 -19.85 12.12
CA THR A 19 -1.50 -19.58 10.69
C THR A 19 -2.91 -19.94 10.22
N ILE A 20 -3.53 -19.01 9.52
CA ILE A 20 -4.74 -19.20 8.73
C ILE A 20 -4.35 -19.09 7.26
N ARG A 21 -4.62 -20.13 6.49
CA ARG A 21 -4.64 -20.05 5.04
C ARG A 21 -5.98 -19.46 4.61
N TYR A 22 -5.93 -18.26 4.05
CA TYR A 22 -7.07 -17.58 3.45
C TYR A 22 -7.02 -17.75 1.95
N GLU A 23 -8.06 -18.37 1.40
CA GLU A 23 -8.25 -18.59 -0.03
C GLU A 23 -9.50 -17.81 -0.45
N PHE A 24 -9.44 -17.19 -1.62
CA PHE A 24 -10.62 -16.53 -2.18
C PHE A 24 -10.74 -16.80 -3.68
N THR A 25 -11.97 -16.83 -4.16
CA THR A 25 -12.31 -16.84 -5.58
C THR A 25 -13.16 -15.63 -5.89
N ALA A 26 -12.74 -14.81 -6.85
CA ALA A 26 -13.52 -13.71 -7.38
C ALA A 26 -14.20 -14.16 -8.68
N ASP A 27 -15.53 -14.09 -8.70
CA ASP A 27 -16.37 -14.37 -9.86
C ASP A 27 -17.11 -13.09 -10.25
N ASP A 28 -16.71 -12.52 -11.39
CA ASP A 28 -17.41 -11.41 -12.03
C ASP A 28 -17.21 -11.53 -13.55
N PRO A 29 -18.20 -12.08 -14.28
CA PRO A 29 -18.10 -12.26 -15.73
C PRO A 29 -18.17 -10.93 -16.51
N THR A 30 -18.51 -9.81 -15.87
CA THR A 30 -18.45 -8.49 -16.50
C THR A 30 -17.09 -7.82 -16.40
N THR A 31 -16.27 -8.26 -15.44
CA THR A 31 -14.92 -7.73 -15.26
C THR A 31 -13.87 -8.68 -15.85
N TRP A 32 -14.02 -9.99 -15.67
CA TRP A 32 -13.05 -11.00 -16.10
C TRP A 32 -13.67 -12.09 -16.97
N THR A 33 -12.87 -12.68 -17.86
CA THR A 33 -13.32 -13.76 -18.76
C THR A 33 -13.54 -15.11 -18.07
N ARG A 34 -13.03 -15.26 -16.85
CA ARG A 34 -13.20 -16.44 -16.00
C ARG A 34 -12.98 -16.06 -14.53
N PRO A 35 -13.56 -16.80 -13.58
CA PRO A 35 -13.22 -16.65 -12.18
C PRO A 35 -11.72 -16.88 -11.96
N TRP A 36 -11.16 -16.16 -11.00
CA TRP A 36 -9.77 -16.31 -10.59
C TRP A 36 -9.70 -16.43 -9.08
N SER A 37 -8.62 -17.04 -8.59
CA SER A 37 -8.42 -17.29 -7.17
C SER A 37 -7.06 -16.80 -6.70
N GLY A 38 -6.99 -16.46 -5.41
CA GLY A 38 -5.76 -16.11 -4.72
C GLY A 38 -5.71 -16.77 -3.36
N GLU A 39 -4.50 -16.83 -2.80
CA GLU A 39 -4.25 -17.34 -1.46
C GLU A 39 -3.31 -16.41 -0.70
N ILE A 40 -3.59 -16.22 0.58
CA ILE A 40 -2.75 -15.50 1.53
C ILE A 40 -2.59 -16.35 2.79
N SER A 41 -1.34 -16.59 3.18
CA SER A 41 -1.03 -17.15 4.51
C SER A 41 -1.01 -16.02 5.54
N MET A 42 -2.07 -15.94 6.34
CA MET A 42 -2.19 -14.97 7.43
C MET A 42 -1.59 -15.58 8.71
N ARG A 43 -0.53 -14.96 9.24
CA ARG A 43 0.09 -15.37 10.50
C ARG A 43 -0.34 -14.46 11.65
N THR A 44 -0.38 -15.00 12.85
CA THR A 44 -0.58 -14.23 14.09
C THR A 44 0.44 -13.10 14.15
N MET A 45 -0.05 -11.89 14.44
CA MET A 45 0.79 -10.70 14.62
C MET A 45 0.88 -10.36 16.11
N GLN A 46 2.05 -9.91 16.55
CA GLN A 46 2.23 -9.32 17.87
C GLN A 46 2.11 -7.80 17.77
N GLY A 47 1.34 -7.18 18.67
CA GLY A 47 1.11 -5.74 18.67
C GLY A 47 -0.20 -5.32 18.00
N PRO A 48 -0.46 -4.00 17.91
CA PRO A 48 -1.72 -3.47 17.39
C PRO A 48 -1.87 -3.71 15.88
N LEU A 49 -3.11 -4.00 15.47
CA LEU A 49 -3.48 -4.09 14.06
C LEU A 49 -3.58 -2.67 13.47
N TYR A 50 -2.62 -2.32 12.61
CA TYR A 50 -2.67 -1.08 11.85
C TYR A 50 -3.41 -1.30 10.53
N GLU A 51 -4.09 -0.27 10.03
CA GLU A 51 -4.66 -0.28 8.69
C GLU A 51 -3.54 -0.47 7.66
N TYR A 52 -3.72 -1.43 6.74
CA TYR A 52 -2.85 -1.56 5.59
C TYR A 52 -3.18 -0.46 4.59
N ALA A 53 -2.59 0.72 4.77
CA ALA A 53 -2.47 1.68 3.69
C ALA A 53 -1.30 1.22 2.82
N CYS A 54 -1.54 0.92 1.54
CA CYS A 54 -0.46 0.58 0.61
C CYS A 54 0.53 1.76 0.58
N THR A 55 1.66 1.65 1.29
CA THR A 55 2.71 2.68 1.34
C THR A 55 3.63 2.60 0.13
N GLU A 56 3.04 2.44 -1.06
CA GLU A 56 3.79 2.49 -2.30
C GLU A 56 4.22 3.95 -2.56
N GLY A 57 5.53 4.20 -2.54
CA GLY A 57 6.08 5.53 -2.79
C GLY A 57 6.18 6.45 -1.57
N ASN A 58 6.69 5.93 -0.43
CA ASN A 58 7.01 6.70 0.79
C ASN A 58 8.18 7.71 0.64
N TYR A 59 8.20 8.44 -0.48
CA TYR A 59 9.16 9.49 -0.80
C TYR A 59 8.63 10.88 -0.48
N GLY A 60 7.36 11.02 -0.07
CA GLY A 60 6.74 12.31 0.21
C GLY A 60 7.56 13.14 1.19
N LEU A 61 7.90 12.57 2.35
CA LEU A 61 8.72 13.28 3.35
C LEU A 61 10.13 13.59 2.83
N ALA A 62 10.78 12.64 2.16
CA ALA A 62 12.12 12.83 1.61
C ALA A 62 12.15 13.94 0.53
N ASN A 63 11.12 14.02 -0.32
CA ASN A 63 11.01 15.01 -1.38
C ASN A 63 10.70 16.40 -0.81
N ILE A 64 9.86 16.50 0.23
CA ILE A 64 9.59 17.76 0.94
C ILE A 64 10.90 18.32 1.52
N LEU A 65 11.66 17.48 2.23
CA LEU A 65 12.93 17.90 2.83
C LEU A 65 13.98 18.29 1.77
N ARG A 66 14.03 17.56 0.65
CA ARG A 66 14.91 17.91 -0.49
C ARG A 66 14.52 19.25 -1.11
N GLY A 67 13.23 19.51 -1.31
CA GLY A 67 12.74 20.78 -1.84
C GLY A 67 13.16 21.96 -0.97
N ALA A 68 13.01 21.84 0.36
CA ALA A 68 13.46 22.86 1.30
C ALA A 68 14.95 23.19 1.15
N ARG A 69 15.81 22.17 1.01
CA ARG A 69 17.26 22.36 0.82
C ARG A 69 17.63 23.05 -0.48
N VAL A 70 16.87 22.82 -1.54
CA VAL A 70 17.06 23.54 -2.81
C VAL A 70 16.71 25.02 -2.65
N GLU A 71 15.64 25.34 -1.93
CA GLU A 71 15.26 26.73 -1.66
C GLU A 71 16.28 27.43 -0.73
N ASP A 72 16.76 26.75 0.32
CA ASP A 72 17.85 27.25 1.18
C ASP A 72 19.07 27.63 0.34
N ALA A 73 19.52 26.74 -0.56
CA ALA A 73 20.70 26.96 -1.40
C ALA A 73 20.53 28.13 -2.39
N LYS A 74 19.33 28.30 -2.96
CA LYS A 74 19.02 29.44 -3.84
C LYS A 74 19.07 30.76 -3.07
N ALA A 75 18.51 30.80 -1.86
CA ALA A 75 18.53 31.97 -1.01
C ALA A 75 19.97 32.36 -0.61
N GLU A 76 20.80 31.39 -0.25
CA GLU A 76 22.23 31.62 0.02
C GLU A 76 22.99 32.16 -1.19
N ALA A 77 22.75 31.59 -2.38
CA ALA A 77 23.40 32.03 -3.61
C ALA A 77 23.00 33.47 -3.98
N ALA A 78 21.71 33.81 -3.84
CA ALA A 78 21.21 35.17 -4.08
C ALA A 78 21.83 36.18 -3.10
N ALA A 79 21.94 35.82 -1.81
CA ALA A 79 22.60 36.66 -0.81
C ALA A 79 24.08 36.90 -1.11
N LYS A 80 24.79 35.88 -1.62
CA LYS A 80 26.20 36.02 -2.03
C LYS A 80 26.39 36.83 -3.32
N ALA A 81 25.41 36.77 -4.24
CA ALA A 81 25.47 37.47 -5.52
C ALA A 81 25.10 38.95 -5.44
N ASN A 82 24.43 39.37 -4.36
CA ASN A 82 24.16 40.77 -4.06
C ASN A 82 24.79 41.14 -2.70
N PRO A 83 26.14 41.17 -2.62
CA PRO A 83 26.79 41.74 -1.46
C PRO A 83 26.45 43.23 -1.46
N GLN A 84 25.73 43.68 -0.42
CA GLN A 84 25.56 45.12 -0.20
C GLN A 84 26.91 45.83 -0.11
#